data_AF-G1MZ58-F1
#
_entry.id   AF-G1MZ58-F1
#
_cell.length_a   1.000
_cell.length_b   1.000
_cell.length_c   1.000
_cell.angle_alpha   90.00
_cell.angle_beta   90.00
_cell.angle_gamma   90.00
#
_symmetry.space_group_name_H-M   'P 1'
#
loop_
_entity.id
_entity.type
_entity.pdbx_description
1 polymer ?
#
loop_
_entity_poly.entity_id
_entity_poly.type
_entity_poly.pdbx_seq_one_letter_code
_entity_poly.pdbx_strand_id
1 'polypeptide(L)'
;MSAQGDCEFLVKRARELVPGDVWAAKAWLITARSLYPADFNIQYEMYTIERNAERTASAGRLLYDMFVNFPDQPAVWREISVITAALRNDSQDKQTQFLRGLFETLPGRVQCEMLLKATEQCFNTLERAEMLLLLLRRFPETVVQHGVGLGETLLEAENIEDQESPVNCFRKLFVCDVLPLIINNPDVRLPASLLYKYLNKAAEFYINYVTRSTQTESQYQGSQDSSDLMSPSKRSSQKYIIDGLTEKSSQITDPWERLFKILSVVGMRCEWQMDKGRRSFGDILHRMKDLCRYISNFDSDAHAKYKNQVVYSTMLVFFKNAFQYVSNIQPSLFQDQCQLGNTTSLGKLRILSQGEQPMTGQTLFPPAQQR
;
A
#
# COMPACT_ATOMS: atom_id res chain seq x y z
N MET A 1 46.77 -22.36 -24.89
CA MET A 1 45.70 -23.05 -24.15
C MET A 1 44.76 -21.96 -23.66
N SER A 2 43.48 -22.00 -24.04
CA SER A 2 42.54 -20.91 -23.73
C SER A 2 42.06 -21.07 -22.28
N ALA A 3 42.35 -20.06 -21.45
CA ALA A 3 41.92 -20.04 -20.03
C ALA A 3 40.42 -20.32 -19.84
N GLN A 4 39.60 -19.95 -20.82
CA GLN A 4 38.17 -20.26 -20.87
C GLN A 4 37.86 -21.76 -20.80
N GLY A 5 38.60 -22.59 -21.56
CA GLY A 5 38.39 -24.03 -21.61
C GLY A 5 38.80 -24.73 -20.30
N ASP A 6 39.81 -24.18 -19.63
CA ASP A 6 40.27 -24.68 -18.33
C ASP A 6 39.23 -24.38 -17.23
N CYS A 7 38.64 -23.17 -17.20
CA CYS A 7 37.56 -22.82 -16.28
C CYS A 7 36.33 -23.73 -16.45
N GLU A 8 35.88 -23.93 -17.69
CA GLU A 8 34.74 -24.79 -18.00
C GLU A 8 34.98 -26.25 -17.58
N PHE A 9 36.19 -26.76 -17.80
CA PHE A 9 36.58 -28.10 -17.36
C PHE A 9 36.52 -28.24 -15.84
N LEU A 10 37.08 -27.29 -15.10
CA LEU A 10 37.10 -27.31 -13.63
C LEU A 10 35.68 -27.26 -13.04
N VAL A 11 34.81 -26.40 -13.58
CA VAL A 11 33.40 -26.29 -13.18
C VAL A 11 32.65 -27.59 -13.49
N LYS A 12 32.82 -28.15 -14.69
CA LYS A 12 32.22 -29.43 -15.06
C LYS A 12 32.65 -30.56 -14.13
N ARG A 13 33.95 -30.63 -13.81
CA ARG A 13 34.50 -31.65 -12.92
C ARG A 13 33.94 -31.53 -11.50
N ALA A 14 33.80 -30.31 -10.99
CA ALA A 14 33.17 -30.08 -9.70
C ALA A 14 31.69 -30.55 -9.69
N ARG A 15 30.91 -30.23 -10.73
CA ARG A 15 29.50 -30.65 -10.86
C ARG A 15 29.32 -32.17 -10.82
N GLU A 16 30.18 -32.92 -11.53
CA GLU A 16 30.14 -34.39 -11.54
C GLU A 16 30.30 -34.99 -10.14
N LEU A 17 31.02 -34.30 -9.25
CA LEU A 17 31.29 -34.77 -7.89
C LEU A 17 30.20 -34.39 -6.88
N VAL A 18 29.34 -33.41 -7.18
CA VAL A 18 28.30 -32.93 -6.23
C VAL A 18 27.41 -34.05 -5.68
N PRO A 19 26.92 -35.03 -6.47
CA PRO A 19 26.05 -36.09 -5.94
C PRO A 19 26.76 -37.10 -5.03
N GLY A 20 28.07 -37.30 -5.19
CA GLY A 20 28.84 -38.34 -4.49
C GLY A 20 29.75 -37.82 -3.39
N ASP A 21 30.41 -36.68 -3.61
CA ASP A 21 31.33 -36.03 -2.69
C ASP A 21 31.34 -34.50 -2.88
N VAL A 22 30.47 -33.84 -2.11
CA VAL A 22 30.36 -32.37 -2.08
C VAL A 22 31.65 -31.70 -1.61
N TRP A 23 32.45 -32.35 -0.76
CA TRP A 23 33.69 -31.77 -0.27
C TRP A 23 34.78 -31.78 -1.34
N ALA A 24 34.89 -32.87 -2.10
CA ALA A 24 35.74 -32.91 -3.28
C ALA A 24 35.33 -31.85 -4.31
N ALA A 25 34.03 -31.71 -4.61
CA ALA A 25 33.52 -30.67 -5.49
C ALA A 25 33.95 -29.26 -5.03
N LYS A 26 33.85 -28.98 -3.73
CA LYS A 26 34.28 -27.70 -3.15
C LYS A 26 35.79 -27.49 -3.22
N ALA A 27 36.60 -28.52 -2.98
CA ALA A 27 38.05 -28.43 -3.12
C ALA A 27 38.47 -28.06 -4.56
N TRP A 28 37.81 -28.66 -5.55
CA TRP A 28 37.99 -28.31 -6.97
C TRP A 28 37.66 -26.84 -7.24
N LEU A 29 36.51 -26.36 -6.76
CA LEU A 29 36.10 -24.96 -7.00
C LEU A 29 36.94 -23.94 -6.24
N ILE A 30 37.39 -24.26 -5.02
CA ILE A 30 38.33 -23.40 -4.28
C ILE A 30 39.64 -23.27 -5.07
N THR A 31 40.17 -24.39 -5.56
CA THR A 31 41.37 -24.40 -6.41
C THR A 31 41.15 -23.59 -7.68
N ALA A 32 40.03 -23.80 -8.37
CA ALA A 32 39.66 -23.08 -9.57
C ALA A 32 39.55 -21.56 -9.33
N ARG A 33 38.92 -21.14 -8.23
CA ARG A 33 38.81 -19.72 -7.84
C ARG A 33 40.16 -19.10 -7.51
N SER A 34 41.09 -19.86 -6.92
CA SER A 34 42.45 -19.38 -6.68
C SER A 34 43.23 -19.16 -7.98
N LEU A 35 42.98 -19.97 -9.01
CA LEU A 35 43.62 -19.83 -10.32
C LEU A 35 42.95 -18.75 -11.19
N TYR A 36 41.61 -18.63 -11.11
CA TYR A 36 40.80 -17.75 -11.94
C TYR A 36 39.79 -16.95 -11.08
N PRO A 37 40.25 -16.00 -10.25
CA PRO A 37 39.40 -15.29 -9.29
C PRO A 37 38.32 -14.41 -9.95
N ALA A 38 38.53 -13.97 -11.19
CA ALA A 38 37.62 -13.11 -11.94
C ALA A 38 36.63 -13.90 -12.82
N ASP A 39 36.61 -15.24 -12.76
CA ASP A 39 35.68 -16.04 -13.54
C ASP A 39 34.32 -16.14 -12.83
N PHE A 40 33.27 -15.67 -13.50
CA PHE A 40 31.91 -15.69 -12.96
C PHE A 40 31.37 -17.12 -12.79
N ASN A 41 31.65 -18.03 -13.72
CA ASN A 41 31.08 -19.39 -13.72
C ASN A 41 31.56 -20.19 -12.51
N ILE A 42 32.82 -20.03 -12.12
CA ILE A 42 33.36 -20.65 -10.90
C ILE A 42 32.64 -20.11 -9.66
N GLN A 43 32.50 -18.79 -9.53
CA GLN A 43 31.83 -18.18 -8.37
C GLN A 43 30.35 -18.56 -8.29
N TYR A 44 29.67 -18.56 -9.43
CA TYR A 44 28.26 -18.94 -9.53
C TYR A 44 28.03 -20.42 -9.21
N GLU A 45 28.96 -21.31 -9.59
CA GLU A 45 28.90 -22.72 -9.21
C GLU A 45 29.10 -22.91 -7.71
N MET A 46 30.10 -22.23 -7.12
CA MET A 46 30.30 -22.23 -5.66
C MET A 46 29.03 -21.76 -4.94
N TYR A 47 28.41 -20.68 -5.41
CA TYR A 47 27.17 -20.15 -4.86
C TYR A 47 26.05 -21.18 -4.95
N THR A 48 25.86 -21.81 -6.11
CA THR A 48 24.79 -22.79 -6.34
C THR A 48 24.89 -23.98 -5.40
N ILE A 49 26.11 -24.50 -5.16
CA ILE A 49 26.33 -25.60 -4.22
C ILE A 49 25.99 -25.19 -2.77
N GLU A 50 26.43 -24.02 -2.32
CA GLU A 50 26.13 -23.55 -0.95
C GLU A 50 24.64 -23.21 -0.78
N ARG A 51 24.00 -22.63 -1.80
CA ARG A 51 22.58 -22.30 -1.84
C ARG A 51 21.73 -23.57 -1.76
N ASN A 52 22.03 -24.57 -2.58
CA ASN A 52 21.29 -25.84 -2.60
C ASN A 52 21.50 -26.66 -1.32
N ALA A 53 22.62 -26.43 -0.62
CA ALA A 53 22.88 -26.99 0.71
C ALA A 53 22.25 -26.16 1.86
N GLU A 54 21.47 -25.12 1.54
CA GLU A 54 20.81 -24.21 2.48
C GLU A 54 21.76 -23.53 3.49
N ARG A 55 23.03 -23.32 3.09
CA ARG A 55 24.06 -22.69 3.94
C ARG A 55 24.05 -21.18 3.79
N THR A 56 23.15 -20.52 4.51
CA THR A 56 22.90 -19.06 4.43
C THR A 56 24.16 -18.20 4.50
N ALA A 57 25.04 -18.42 5.48
CA ALA A 57 26.24 -17.60 5.66
C ALA A 57 27.23 -17.70 4.48
N SER A 58 27.51 -18.92 4.02
CA SER A 58 28.43 -19.16 2.91
C SER A 58 27.85 -18.68 1.58
N ALA A 59 26.59 -18.99 1.32
CA ALA A 59 25.87 -18.54 0.13
C ALA A 59 25.76 -17.01 0.11
N GLY A 60 25.52 -16.38 1.26
CA GLY A 60 25.41 -14.93 1.40
C GLY A 60 26.69 -14.19 1.07
N ARG A 61 27.83 -14.71 1.55
CA ARG A 61 29.15 -14.17 1.18
C ARG A 61 29.41 -14.27 -0.32
N LEU A 62 29.08 -15.41 -0.94
CA LEU A 62 29.26 -15.60 -2.38
C LEU A 62 28.31 -14.71 -3.19
N LEU A 63 27.06 -14.52 -2.72
CA LEU A 63 26.11 -13.58 -3.32
C LEU A 63 26.64 -12.14 -3.25
N TYR A 64 27.21 -11.74 -2.11
CA TYR A 64 27.87 -10.44 -1.97
C TYR A 64 29.00 -10.27 -3.00
N ASP A 65 29.92 -11.24 -3.07
CA ASP A 65 31.04 -11.21 -4.01
C ASP A 65 30.55 -11.12 -5.46
N MET A 66 29.51 -11.87 -5.81
CA MET A 66 28.91 -11.84 -7.15
C MET A 66 28.24 -10.49 -7.46
N PHE A 67 27.48 -9.94 -6.51
CA PHE A 67 26.78 -8.65 -6.69
C PHE A 67 27.75 -7.48 -6.89
N VAL A 68 28.86 -7.47 -6.14
CA VAL A 68 29.86 -6.40 -6.21
C VAL A 68 30.72 -6.52 -7.47
N ASN A 69 31.20 -7.73 -7.77
CA ASN A 69 32.20 -7.92 -8.83
C ASN A 69 31.59 -8.22 -10.20
N PHE A 70 30.34 -8.67 -10.27
CA PHE A 70 29.68 -9.09 -11.51
C PHE A 70 28.27 -8.53 -11.67
N PRO A 71 28.07 -7.20 -11.56
CA PRO A 71 26.75 -6.57 -11.60
C PRO A 71 26.05 -6.74 -12.95
N ASP A 72 26.78 -6.96 -14.05
CA ASP A 72 26.19 -7.09 -15.39
C ASP A 72 25.71 -8.51 -15.71
N GLN A 73 25.94 -9.48 -14.81
CA GLN A 73 25.60 -10.88 -15.06
C GLN A 73 24.10 -11.14 -14.82
N PRO A 74 23.33 -11.58 -15.84
CA PRO A 74 21.88 -11.81 -15.70
C PRO A 74 21.53 -12.87 -14.65
N ALA A 75 22.43 -13.83 -14.41
CA ALA A 75 22.24 -14.85 -13.38
C ALA A 75 22.19 -14.28 -11.96
N VAL A 76 22.94 -13.20 -11.69
CA VAL A 76 22.91 -12.50 -10.39
C VAL A 76 21.54 -11.82 -10.21
N TRP A 77 21.05 -11.13 -11.24
CA TRP A 77 19.75 -10.47 -11.19
C TRP A 77 18.58 -11.44 -11.07
N ARG A 78 18.65 -12.61 -11.73
CA ARG A 78 17.65 -13.67 -11.51
C ARG A 78 17.59 -14.10 -10.04
N GLU A 79 18.74 -14.22 -9.38
CA GLU A 79 18.78 -14.57 -7.97
C GLU A 79 18.22 -13.44 -7.10
N ILE A 80 18.59 -12.19 -7.39
CA ILE A 80 18.07 -11.01 -6.68
C ILE A 80 16.54 -10.93 -6.82
N SER A 81 15.99 -11.16 -8.02
CA SER A 81 14.54 -11.20 -8.24
C SER A 81 13.84 -12.26 -7.38
N VAL A 82 14.43 -13.44 -7.23
CA VAL A 82 13.88 -14.51 -6.37
C VAL A 82 13.94 -14.11 -4.89
N ILE A 83 15.04 -13.52 -4.46
CA ILE A 83 15.21 -13.02 -3.08
C ILE A 83 14.20 -11.90 -2.78
N THR A 84 14.09 -10.90 -3.65
CA THR A 84 13.18 -9.76 -3.43
C THR A 84 11.71 -10.18 -3.48
N ALA A 85 11.35 -11.15 -4.32
CA ALA A 85 10.03 -11.77 -4.29
C ALA A 85 9.75 -12.44 -2.93
N ALA A 86 10.72 -13.17 -2.37
CA ALA A 86 10.60 -13.78 -1.04
C ALA A 86 10.53 -12.76 0.11
N LEU A 87 11.21 -11.61 -0.03
CA LEU A 87 11.11 -10.51 0.94
C LEU A 87 9.71 -9.88 0.95
N ARG A 88 9.03 -9.83 -0.21
CA ARG A 88 7.68 -9.25 -0.37
C ARG A 88 6.54 -10.22 -0.05
N ASN A 89 6.79 -11.53 -0.11
CA ASN A 89 5.79 -12.56 0.16
C ASN A 89 5.72 -12.89 1.65
N ASP A 90 4.53 -12.90 2.26
CA ASP A 90 4.33 -13.24 3.67
C ASP A 90 4.43 -14.74 4.02
N SER A 91 4.73 -15.59 3.04
CA SER A 91 4.85 -17.04 3.22
C SER A 91 5.89 -17.42 4.28
N GLN A 92 5.58 -18.46 5.05
CA GLN A 92 6.44 -19.03 6.10
C GLN A 92 7.06 -20.36 5.67
N ASP A 93 7.04 -20.66 4.38
CA ASP A 93 7.71 -21.86 3.86
C ASP A 93 9.24 -21.77 4.03
N LYS A 94 9.88 -22.94 4.10
CA LYS A 94 11.32 -23.05 4.36
C LYS A 94 12.16 -22.30 3.34
N GLN A 95 11.75 -22.29 2.07
CA GLN A 95 12.50 -21.63 1.00
C GLN A 95 12.43 -20.11 1.13
N THR A 96 11.24 -19.55 1.39
CA THR A 96 11.07 -18.12 1.66
C THR A 96 11.88 -17.68 2.88
N GLN A 97 11.89 -18.48 3.95
CA GLN A 97 12.72 -18.21 5.14
C GLN A 97 14.21 -18.27 4.85
N PHE A 98 14.66 -19.25 4.07
CA PHE A 98 16.06 -19.35 3.62
C PHE A 98 16.47 -18.12 2.81
N LEU A 99 15.68 -17.70 1.82
CA LEU A 99 15.99 -16.54 0.97
C LEU A 99 16.02 -15.23 1.76
N ARG A 100 15.10 -15.06 2.71
CA ARG A 100 15.11 -13.95 3.68
C ARG A 100 16.40 -13.99 4.50
N GLY A 101 16.72 -15.14 5.08
CA GLY A 101 17.94 -15.34 5.87
C GLY A 101 19.22 -15.08 5.07
N LEU A 102 19.25 -15.48 3.80
CA LEU A 102 20.33 -15.21 2.86
C LEU A 102 20.53 -13.69 2.70
N PHE A 103 19.46 -12.95 2.47
CA PHE A 103 19.51 -11.49 2.37
C PHE A 103 20.00 -10.84 3.67
N GLU A 104 19.57 -11.34 4.84
CA GLU A 104 20.00 -10.82 6.15
C GLU A 104 21.52 -10.94 6.39
N THR A 105 22.20 -11.88 5.74
CA THR A 105 23.65 -12.02 5.88
C THR A 105 24.46 -10.92 5.19
N LEU A 106 23.84 -10.20 4.25
CA LEU A 106 24.50 -9.12 3.52
C LEU A 106 24.66 -7.89 4.42
N PRO A 107 25.75 -7.11 4.27
CA PRO A 107 25.89 -5.84 4.98
C PRO A 107 24.72 -4.89 4.65
N GLY A 108 24.24 -4.11 5.64
CA GLY A 108 23.07 -3.24 5.47
C GLY A 108 23.17 -2.26 4.29
N ARG A 109 24.37 -1.71 4.02
CA ARG A 109 24.61 -0.86 2.83
C ARG A 109 24.36 -1.61 1.52
N VAL A 110 24.77 -2.88 1.45
CA VAL A 110 24.61 -3.73 0.26
C VAL A 110 23.15 -4.14 0.11
N GLN A 111 22.47 -4.48 1.20
CA GLN A 111 21.03 -4.73 1.20
C GLN A 111 20.25 -3.55 0.60
N CYS A 112 20.56 -2.34 1.06
CA CYS A 112 19.96 -1.09 0.57
C CYS A 112 20.26 -0.87 -0.92
N GLU A 113 21.53 -0.98 -1.33
CA GLU A 113 21.93 -0.81 -2.74
C GLU A 113 21.29 -1.85 -3.67
N MET A 114 21.21 -3.11 -3.22
CA MET A 114 20.58 -4.20 -3.97
C MET A 114 19.09 -3.92 -4.20
N LEU A 115 18.36 -3.48 -3.18
CA LEU A 115 16.95 -3.14 -3.31
C LEU A 115 16.74 -1.91 -4.20
N LEU A 116 17.57 -0.88 -4.08
CA LEU A 116 17.52 0.30 -4.94
C LEU A 116 17.70 -0.07 -6.42
N LYS A 117 18.74 -0.82 -6.76
CA LYS A 117 18.97 -1.26 -8.15
C LYS A 117 17.88 -2.22 -8.64
N ALA A 118 17.32 -3.07 -7.76
CA ALA A 118 16.19 -3.92 -8.13
C ALA A 118 14.93 -3.09 -8.46
N THR A 119 14.67 -2.01 -7.73
CA THR A 119 13.58 -1.07 -8.03
C THR A 119 13.76 -0.40 -9.39
N GLU A 120 14.99 -0.09 -9.79
CA GLU A 120 15.29 0.52 -11.10
C GLU A 120 14.97 -0.40 -12.27
N GLN A 121 15.01 -1.72 -12.06
CA GLN A 121 14.72 -2.73 -13.09
C GLN A 121 13.23 -3.11 -13.20
N CYS A 122 12.38 -2.63 -12.29
CA CYS A 122 10.94 -2.89 -12.37
C CYS A 122 10.32 -2.21 -13.59
N PHE A 123 9.48 -2.96 -14.33
CA PHE A 123 8.89 -2.49 -15.58
C PHE A 123 7.66 -1.61 -15.38
N ASN A 124 6.82 -1.93 -14.40
CA ASN A 124 5.57 -1.21 -14.16
C ASN A 124 5.60 -0.43 -12.84
N THR A 125 4.76 0.60 -12.76
CA THR A 125 4.73 1.54 -11.64
C THR A 125 4.36 0.88 -10.32
N LEU A 126 3.44 -0.09 -10.31
CA LEU A 126 3.01 -0.77 -9.08
C LEU A 126 4.13 -1.64 -8.51
N GLU A 127 4.77 -2.45 -9.35
CA GLU A 127 5.89 -3.30 -8.94
C GLU A 127 7.05 -2.44 -8.41
N ARG A 128 7.36 -1.34 -9.11
CA ARG A 128 8.37 -0.36 -8.66
C ARG A 128 7.99 0.24 -7.30
N ALA A 129 6.73 0.60 -7.10
CA ALA A 129 6.24 1.16 -5.85
C ALA A 129 6.30 0.16 -4.69
N GLU A 130 5.94 -1.10 -4.92
CA GLU A 130 6.00 -2.16 -3.92
C GLU A 130 7.45 -2.50 -3.53
N MET A 131 8.35 -2.54 -4.51
CA MET A 131 9.79 -2.71 -4.27
C MET A 131 10.37 -1.53 -3.47
N LEU A 132 10.00 -0.30 -3.82
CA LEU A 132 10.47 0.88 -3.09
C LEU A 132 9.86 0.95 -1.69
N LEU A 133 8.60 0.53 -1.51
CA LEU A 133 7.98 0.41 -0.18
C LEU A 133 8.71 -0.59 0.72
N LEU A 134 9.18 -1.71 0.16
CA LEU A 134 10.03 -2.65 0.89
C LEU A 134 11.31 -1.97 1.38
N LEU A 135 11.98 -1.21 0.50
CA LEU A 135 13.17 -0.43 0.87
C LEU A 135 12.85 0.57 2.01
N LEU A 136 11.83 1.40 1.83
CA LEU A 136 11.49 2.47 2.77
C LEU A 136 11.13 1.96 4.17
N ARG A 137 10.46 0.80 4.27
CA ARG A 137 10.12 0.17 5.55
C ARG A 137 11.33 -0.39 6.28
N ARG A 138 12.32 -0.84 5.51
CA ARG A 138 13.49 -1.54 6.02
C ARG A 138 14.65 -0.60 6.32
N PHE A 139 14.75 0.49 5.58
CA PHE A 139 15.77 1.54 5.69
C PHE A 139 15.07 2.90 5.85
N PRO A 140 14.53 3.23 7.05
CA PRO A 140 13.72 4.44 7.26
C PRO A 140 14.44 5.76 6.92
N GLU A 141 15.76 5.78 6.96
CA GLU A 141 16.61 6.92 6.54
C GLU A 141 16.41 7.27 5.05
N THR A 142 16.02 6.29 4.22
CA THR A 142 15.80 6.47 2.79
C THR A 142 14.47 7.18 2.48
N VAL A 143 13.56 7.28 3.45
CA VAL A 143 12.26 7.97 3.29
C VAL A 143 12.44 9.43 2.92
N VAL A 144 13.48 10.09 3.44
CA VAL A 144 13.80 11.49 3.11
C VAL A 144 14.15 11.66 1.63
N GLN A 145 14.80 10.66 1.04
CA GLN A 145 15.28 10.72 -0.35
C GLN A 145 14.21 10.25 -1.33
N HIS A 146 13.47 9.18 -1.00
CA HIS A 146 12.60 8.50 -1.97
C HIS A 146 11.11 8.53 -1.62
N GLY A 147 10.74 8.84 -0.37
CA GLY A 147 9.35 8.75 0.10
C GLY A 147 8.41 9.70 -0.63
N VAL A 148 8.76 10.99 -0.67
CA VAL A 148 7.92 12.02 -1.33
C VAL A 148 7.80 11.76 -2.83
N GLY A 149 8.92 11.48 -3.50
CA GLY A 149 8.94 11.17 -4.93
C GLY A 149 8.07 9.96 -5.28
N LEU A 150 8.10 8.90 -4.47
CA LEU A 150 7.21 7.75 -4.65
C LEU A 150 5.73 8.15 -4.52
N GLY A 151 5.39 8.98 -3.53
CA GLY A 151 4.02 9.47 -3.36
C GLY A 151 3.54 10.29 -4.55
N GLU A 152 4.41 11.12 -5.12
CA GLU A 152 4.11 11.89 -6.33
C GLU A 152 3.93 10.98 -7.54
N THR A 153 4.84 10.03 -7.79
CA THR A 153 4.72 9.08 -8.90
C THR A 153 3.42 8.27 -8.84
N LEU A 154 2.98 7.84 -7.65
CA LEU A 154 1.70 7.13 -7.51
C LEU A 154 0.49 8.02 -7.84
N LEU A 155 0.50 9.28 -7.37
CA LEU A 155 -0.58 10.22 -7.67
C LEU A 155 -0.56 10.67 -9.14
N GLU A 156 0.59 10.69 -9.79
CA GLU A 156 0.72 10.93 -11.23
C GLU A 156 0.19 9.76 -12.04
N ALA A 157 0.56 8.52 -11.68
CA ALA A 157 0.06 7.31 -12.32
C ALA A 157 -1.48 7.21 -12.22
N GLU A 158 -2.06 7.56 -11.07
CA GLU A 158 -3.51 7.65 -10.90
C GLU A 158 -4.17 8.57 -11.95
N ASN A 159 -3.55 9.71 -12.28
CA ASN A 159 -4.10 10.65 -13.27
C ASN A 159 -3.86 10.17 -14.71
N ILE A 160 -2.72 9.53 -14.99
CA ILE A 160 -2.37 9.03 -16.33
C ILE A 160 -3.29 7.87 -16.72
N GLU A 161 -3.59 6.99 -15.78
CA GLU A 161 -4.48 5.84 -16.00
C GLU A 161 -5.98 6.19 -15.89
N ASP A 162 -6.31 7.49 -15.80
CA ASP A 162 -7.68 8.03 -15.76
C ASP A 162 -8.62 7.28 -14.82
N GLN A 163 -8.15 7.03 -13.60
CA GLN A 163 -8.90 6.26 -12.60
C GLN A 163 -10.20 6.99 -12.23
N GLU A 164 -11.35 6.43 -12.61
CA GLU A 164 -12.68 7.04 -12.40
C GLU A 164 -13.05 7.21 -10.93
N SER A 165 -12.38 6.48 -10.03
CA SER A 165 -12.70 6.47 -8.62
C SER A 165 -11.48 6.67 -7.73
N PRO A 166 -11.62 7.42 -6.61
CA PRO A 166 -10.52 7.61 -5.68
C PRO A 166 -10.10 6.32 -4.97
N VAL A 167 -10.91 5.26 -4.98
CA VAL A 167 -10.54 3.95 -4.42
C VAL A 167 -9.98 3.08 -5.53
N ASN A 168 -8.69 3.25 -5.78
CA ASN A 168 -7.88 2.52 -6.75
C ASN A 168 -6.54 2.05 -6.12
N CYS A 169 -5.78 1.24 -6.85
CA CYS A 169 -4.53 0.64 -6.36
C CYS A 169 -3.45 1.68 -6.02
N PHE A 170 -3.26 2.71 -6.86
CA PHE A 170 -2.27 3.76 -6.63
C PHE A 170 -2.59 4.60 -5.40
N ARG A 171 -3.84 5.07 -5.30
CA ARG A 171 -4.28 5.87 -4.15
C ARG A 171 -4.21 5.05 -2.87
N LYS A 172 -4.52 3.76 -2.93
CA LYS A 172 -4.39 2.88 -1.78
C LYS A 172 -2.94 2.76 -1.32
N LEU A 173 -2.01 2.43 -2.23
CA LEU A 173 -0.57 2.37 -1.89
C LEU A 173 -0.08 3.70 -1.32
N PHE A 174 -0.47 4.81 -1.95
CA PHE A 174 -0.10 6.13 -1.47
C PHE A 174 -0.63 6.40 -0.06
N VAL A 175 -1.94 6.31 0.16
CA VAL A 175 -2.59 6.72 1.41
C VAL A 175 -2.32 5.74 2.56
N CYS A 176 -2.32 4.44 2.29
CA CYS A 176 -2.20 3.42 3.33
C CYS A 176 -0.77 3.05 3.67
N ASP A 177 0.15 3.12 2.69
CA ASP A 177 1.49 2.57 2.84
C ASP A 177 2.58 3.65 2.78
N VAL A 178 2.53 4.56 1.80
CA VAL A 178 3.59 5.57 1.59
C VAL A 178 3.41 6.78 2.51
N LEU A 179 2.22 7.39 2.52
CA LEU A 179 1.93 8.62 3.25
C LEU A 179 2.24 8.48 4.75
N PRO A 180 1.90 7.39 5.45
CA PRO A 180 2.28 7.20 6.84
C PRO A 180 3.79 7.19 7.07
N LEU A 181 4.60 6.67 6.14
CA LEU A 181 6.07 6.70 6.24
C LEU A 181 6.58 8.13 6.12
N ILE A 182 6.04 8.91 5.17
CA ILE A 182 6.43 10.31 4.94
C ILE A 182 6.09 11.19 6.14
N ILE A 183 4.83 11.20 6.60
CA ILE A 183 4.36 12.19 7.59
C ILE A 183 4.85 11.90 9.01
N ASN A 184 5.15 10.63 9.32
CA ASN A 184 5.70 10.24 10.62
C ASN A 184 7.23 10.39 10.68
N ASN A 185 7.90 10.58 9.55
CA ASN A 185 9.34 10.83 9.54
C ASN A 185 9.62 12.32 9.86
N PRO A 186 10.35 12.62 10.95
CA PRO A 186 10.61 14.01 11.36
C PRO A 186 11.59 14.75 10.44
N ASP A 187 12.44 14.03 9.73
CA ASP A 187 13.48 14.61 8.86
C ASP A 187 12.93 15.02 7.49
N VAL A 188 11.83 14.40 7.07
CA VAL A 188 11.09 14.85 5.87
C VAL A 188 10.47 16.20 6.18
N ARG A 189 10.77 17.25 5.41
CA ARG A 189 10.13 18.57 5.55
C ARG A 189 9.15 18.82 4.42
N LEU A 190 7.85 18.90 4.74
CA LEU A 190 6.79 19.19 3.78
C LEU A 190 6.16 20.54 4.07
N PRO A 191 5.84 21.35 3.04
CA PRO A 191 5.03 22.55 3.22
C PRO A 191 3.60 22.19 3.64
N ALA A 192 2.97 23.06 4.42
CA ALA A 192 1.61 22.84 4.93
C ALA A 192 0.58 22.64 3.81
N SER A 193 0.72 23.34 2.68
CA SER A 193 -0.13 23.18 1.50
C SER A 193 -0.14 21.73 0.98
N LEU A 194 1.03 21.08 0.95
CA LEU A 194 1.16 19.70 0.50
C LEU A 194 0.58 18.72 1.53
N LEU A 195 0.77 18.97 2.82
CA LEU A 195 0.14 18.19 3.89
C LEU A 195 -1.40 18.23 3.80
N TYR A 196 -1.98 19.40 3.52
CA TYR A 196 -3.43 19.53 3.31
C TYR A 196 -3.89 18.81 2.03
N LYS A 197 -3.11 18.88 0.95
CA LYS A 197 -3.38 18.11 -0.29
C LYS A 197 -3.43 16.61 0.00
N TYR A 198 -2.44 16.09 0.74
CA TYR A 198 -2.39 14.67 1.10
C TYR A 198 -3.51 14.26 2.05
N LEU A 199 -3.86 15.10 3.03
CA LEU A 199 -5.01 14.87 3.91
C LEU A 199 -6.32 14.79 3.13
N ASN A 200 -6.53 15.67 2.14
CA ASN A 200 -7.69 15.61 1.25
C ASN A 200 -7.75 14.30 0.47
N LYS A 201 -6.63 13.90 -0.15
CA LYS A 201 -6.53 12.64 -0.90
C LYS A 201 -6.80 11.42 -0.03
N ALA A 202 -6.35 11.44 1.23
CA ALA A 202 -6.63 10.40 2.22
C ALA A 202 -8.10 10.38 2.66
N ALA A 203 -8.67 11.55 2.97
CA ALA A 203 -10.08 11.69 3.36
C ALA A 203 -11.01 11.19 2.26
N GLU A 204 -10.78 11.63 1.01
CA GLU A 204 -11.52 11.18 -0.16
C GLU A 204 -11.44 9.66 -0.32
N PHE A 205 -10.24 9.09 -0.27
CA PHE A 205 -10.03 7.64 -0.38
C PHE A 205 -10.79 6.87 0.70
N TYR A 206 -10.56 7.17 1.98
CA TYR A 206 -11.16 6.40 3.09
C TYR A 206 -12.68 6.57 3.17
N ILE A 207 -13.21 7.77 2.92
CA ILE A 207 -14.67 7.99 2.92
C ILE A 207 -15.31 7.18 1.80
N ASN A 208 -14.76 7.22 0.58
CA ASN A 208 -15.29 6.43 -0.53
C ASN A 208 -15.11 4.92 -0.29
N TYR A 209 -13.99 4.49 0.30
CA TYR A 209 -13.77 3.08 0.62
C TYR A 209 -14.82 2.55 1.60
N VAL A 210 -15.17 3.32 2.64
CA VAL A 210 -16.14 2.90 3.66
C VAL A 210 -17.60 3.03 3.21
N THR A 211 -17.90 4.00 2.34
CA THR A 211 -19.27 4.27 1.88
C THR A 211 -19.67 3.48 0.64
N ARG A 212 -18.75 2.72 0.04
CA ARG A 212 -19.03 1.91 -1.14
C ARG A 212 -20.02 0.79 -0.82
N SER A 213 -20.95 0.58 -1.75
CA SER A 213 -21.88 -0.54 -1.73
C SER A 213 -21.13 -1.86 -1.94
N THR A 214 -21.58 -2.91 -1.27
CA THR A 214 -21.09 -4.27 -1.50
C THR A 214 -21.42 -4.67 -2.93
N GLN A 215 -20.41 -4.91 -3.77
CA GLN A 215 -20.63 -5.62 -5.01
C GLN A 215 -21.04 -7.06 -4.66
N THR A 216 -22.33 -7.37 -4.79
CA THR A 216 -22.79 -8.74 -4.87
C THR A 216 -22.38 -9.23 -6.26
N GLU A 217 -21.45 -10.19 -6.35
CA GLU A 217 -21.13 -10.88 -7.61
C GLU A 217 -22.44 -11.39 -8.23
N SER A 218 -22.92 -10.67 -9.23
CA SER A 218 -24.01 -11.14 -10.08
C SER A 218 -23.39 -11.87 -11.25
N GLN A 219 -22.94 -13.09 -10.99
CA GLN A 219 -22.76 -14.10 -12.03
C GLN A 219 -23.42 -15.41 -11.58
N TYR A 220 -24.60 -15.63 -12.17
CA TYR A 220 -25.21 -16.92 -12.47
C TYR A 220 -24.94 -18.10 -11.52
N GLN A 221 -25.89 -18.38 -10.61
CA GLN A 221 -26.38 -19.75 -10.43
C GLN A 221 -27.77 -19.75 -9.82
N GLY A 222 -28.60 -20.64 -10.35
CA GLY A 222 -30.05 -20.59 -10.26
C GLY A 222 -30.65 -20.80 -8.88
N SER A 223 -31.95 -20.51 -8.86
CA SER A 223 -32.99 -20.89 -7.90
C SER A 223 -32.61 -22.00 -6.92
N GLN A 224 -32.58 -21.67 -5.62
CA GLN A 224 -33.32 -22.45 -4.62
C GLN A 224 -33.46 -21.67 -3.30
N ASP A 225 -34.70 -21.63 -2.82
CA ASP A 225 -35.14 -21.05 -1.56
C ASP A 225 -34.41 -21.63 -0.34
N SER A 226 -33.94 -20.75 0.55
CA SER A 226 -33.89 -21.06 1.97
C SER A 226 -33.95 -19.76 2.77
N SER A 227 -35.09 -19.56 3.43
CA SER A 227 -35.36 -18.48 4.35
C SER A 227 -34.68 -18.75 5.70
N ASP A 228 -33.40 -18.38 5.81
CA ASP A 228 -32.71 -18.31 7.09
C ASP A 228 -32.71 -16.87 7.64
N LEU A 229 -33.45 -16.68 8.72
CA LEU A 229 -33.46 -15.46 9.55
C LEU A 229 -32.07 -15.25 10.16
N MET A 230 -31.18 -14.53 9.46
CA MET A 230 -29.86 -14.18 9.98
C MET A 230 -29.96 -13.10 11.05
N SER A 231 -29.39 -13.41 12.22
CA SER A 231 -29.31 -12.56 13.40
C SER A 231 -28.39 -11.33 13.17
N PRO A 232 -28.65 -10.14 13.76
CA PRO A 232 -27.92 -8.88 13.46
C PRO A 232 -26.43 -8.84 13.83
N SER A 233 -25.86 -9.92 14.37
CA SER A 233 -24.52 -9.93 15.00
C SER A 233 -23.44 -10.65 14.19
N LYS A 234 -23.72 -11.16 12.99
CA LYS A 234 -22.70 -11.71 12.08
C LYS A 234 -22.51 -10.75 10.91
N ARG A 235 -21.69 -9.70 11.10
CA ARG A 235 -21.17 -8.89 9.99
C ARG A 235 -20.42 -9.84 9.06
N SER A 236 -21.06 -10.18 7.95
CA SER A 236 -20.39 -10.76 6.78
C SER A 236 -19.16 -9.91 6.47
N SER A 237 -17.99 -10.55 6.48
CA SER A 237 -16.73 -9.96 6.06
C SER A 237 -16.89 -9.53 4.59
N GLN A 238 -17.19 -8.26 4.37
CA GLN A 238 -17.38 -7.71 3.03
C GLN A 238 -16.10 -7.95 2.21
N LYS A 239 -16.19 -8.82 1.20
CA LYS A 239 -15.08 -9.11 0.28
C LYS A 239 -15.06 -8.05 -0.80
N TYR A 240 -14.18 -7.08 -0.67
CA TYR A 240 -13.95 -6.06 -1.68
C TYR A 240 -12.52 -6.18 -2.22
N ILE A 241 -12.38 -6.24 -3.54
CA ILE A 241 -11.10 -6.32 -4.24
C ILE A 241 -10.95 -5.03 -5.05
N ILE A 242 -9.84 -4.33 -4.83
CA ILE A 242 -9.46 -3.14 -5.61
C ILE A 242 -8.76 -3.65 -6.86
N ASP A 243 -9.16 -3.15 -8.02
CA ASP A 243 -8.55 -3.53 -9.29
C ASP A 243 -7.02 -3.31 -9.27
N GLY A 244 -6.29 -4.30 -9.77
CA GLY A 244 -4.82 -4.32 -9.73
C GLY A 244 -4.21 -4.81 -8.40
N LEU A 245 -5.03 -5.18 -7.41
CA LEU A 245 -4.59 -5.67 -6.10
C LEU A 245 -5.16 -7.05 -5.77
N THR A 246 -4.46 -7.81 -4.93
CA THR A 246 -4.98 -9.06 -4.36
C THR A 246 -6.09 -8.80 -3.34
N GLU A 247 -6.93 -9.80 -3.04
CA GLU A 247 -7.96 -9.68 -2.00
C GLU A 247 -7.38 -9.26 -0.64
N LYS A 248 -6.32 -9.95 -0.19
CA LYS A 248 -5.63 -9.63 1.06
C LYS A 248 -5.12 -8.20 1.07
N SER A 249 -4.47 -7.77 -0.01
CA SER A 249 -3.93 -6.43 -0.06
C SER A 249 -5.04 -5.39 -0.09
N SER A 250 -6.17 -5.63 -0.75
CA SER A 250 -7.30 -4.69 -0.87
C SER A 250 -7.97 -4.34 0.46
N GLN A 251 -7.90 -5.23 1.44
CA GLN A 251 -8.56 -5.05 2.73
C GLN A 251 -7.88 -3.98 3.62
N ILE A 252 -8.71 -3.15 4.24
CA ILE A 252 -8.27 -2.13 5.19
C ILE A 252 -8.98 -2.33 6.53
N THR A 253 -8.18 -2.58 7.56
CA THR A 253 -8.65 -2.63 8.95
C THR A 253 -8.81 -1.22 9.53
N ASP A 254 -9.93 -0.98 10.20
CA ASP A 254 -10.24 0.27 10.91
C ASP A 254 -10.00 1.55 10.08
N PRO A 255 -10.63 1.69 8.89
CA PRO A 255 -10.35 2.77 7.95
C PRO A 255 -10.54 4.17 8.55
N TRP A 256 -11.55 4.36 9.40
CA TRP A 256 -11.74 5.61 10.14
C TRP A 256 -10.56 5.91 11.07
N GLU A 257 -10.09 4.92 11.84
CA GLU A 257 -8.97 5.13 12.77
C GLU A 257 -7.69 5.51 12.01
N ARG A 258 -7.42 4.85 10.88
CA ARG A 258 -6.28 5.19 10.01
C ARG A 258 -6.38 6.64 9.49
N LEU A 259 -7.56 7.07 9.04
CA LEU A 259 -7.78 8.45 8.60
C LEU A 259 -7.58 9.47 9.74
N PHE A 260 -8.11 9.19 10.95
CA PHE A 260 -7.92 10.08 12.11
C PHE A 260 -6.46 10.12 12.58
N LYS A 261 -5.69 9.04 12.44
CA LYS A 261 -4.24 9.06 12.69
C LYS A 261 -3.53 10.00 11.72
N ILE A 262 -3.85 9.94 10.42
CA ILE A 262 -3.30 10.87 9.42
C ILE A 262 -3.67 12.31 9.76
N LEU A 263 -4.95 12.59 10.07
CA LEU A 263 -5.42 13.91 10.51
C LEU A 263 -4.62 14.42 11.71
N SER A 264 -4.39 13.58 12.71
CA SER A 264 -3.65 13.96 13.91
C SER A 264 -2.20 14.33 13.61
N VAL A 265 -1.52 13.54 12.78
CA VAL A 265 -0.12 13.81 12.42
C VAL A 265 -0.02 15.06 11.55
N VAL A 266 -0.87 15.20 10.53
CA VAL A 266 -0.94 16.42 9.72
C VAL A 266 -1.24 17.63 10.59
N GLY A 267 -2.17 17.53 11.54
CA GLY A 267 -2.48 18.59 12.48
C GLY A 267 -1.26 19.01 13.31
N MET A 268 -0.50 18.06 13.86
CA MET A 268 0.75 18.38 14.56
C MET A 268 1.77 19.08 13.65
N ARG A 269 1.94 18.58 12.42
CA ARG A 269 2.91 19.11 11.44
C ARG A 269 2.52 20.49 10.91
N CYS A 270 1.24 20.82 10.93
CA CYS A 270 0.69 22.14 10.60
C CYS A 270 0.51 23.04 11.83
N GLU A 271 1.05 22.65 12.99
CA GLU A 271 0.99 23.40 14.25
C GLU A 271 -0.44 23.71 14.71
N TRP A 272 -1.37 22.79 14.46
CA TRP A 272 -2.73 22.89 14.97
C TRP A 272 -2.73 22.76 16.50
N GLN A 273 -3.74 23.36 17.13
CA GLN A 273 -3.87 23.28 18.57
C GLN A 273 -4.40 21.91 18.99
N MET A 274 -3.47 20.96 19.16
CA MET A 274 -3.70 19.56 19.56
C MET A 274 -3.51 19.41 21.06
N ASP A 275 -4.50 19.85 21.81
CA ASP A 275 -4.51 19.80 23.27
C ASP A 275 -4.81 18.35 23.69
N LYS A 276 -3.83 17.69 24.32
CA LYS A 276 -3.89 16.26 24.66
C LYS A 276 -4.62 15.98 25.99
N GLY A 277 -5.19 17.00 26.64
CA GLY A 277 -5.86 16.87 27.94
C GLY A 277 -7.35 16.54 27.81
N ARG A 278 -7.89 15.81 28.81
CA ARG A 278 -9.34 15.80 29.06
C ARG A 278 -9.74 17.22 29.46
N ARG A 279 -10.35 17.95 28.54
CA ARG A 279 -10.91 19.27 28.85
C ARG A 279 -12.16 19.12 29.71
N SER A 280 -12.32 19.99 30.70
CA SER A 280 -13.61 20.08 31.38
C SER A 280 -14.65 20.65 30.41
N PHE A 281 -15.94 20.42 30.69
CA PHE A 281 -17.01 20.98 29.87
C PHE A 281 -16.96 22.52 29.82
N GLY A 282 -16.54 23.17 30.92
CA GLY A 282 -16.32 24.61 30.98
C GLY A 282 -15.22 25.09 30.03
N ASP A 283 -14.11 24.35 29.95
CA ASP A 283 -13.00 24.68 29.02
C ASP A 283 -13.44 24.51 27.56
N ILE A 284 -14.25 23.48 27.27
CA ILE A 284 -14.81 23.26 25.93
C ILE A 284 -15.71 24.43 25.54
N LEU A 285 -16.63 24.83 26.41
CA LEU A 285 -17.53 25.97 26.16
C LEU A 285 -16.79 27.30 26.00
N HIS A 286 -15.79 27.55 26.86
CA HIS A 286 -14.98 28.75 26.78
C HIS A 286 -14.25 28.81 25.43
N ARG A 287 -13.63 27.70 25.03
CA ARG A 287 -12.94 27.59 23.76
C ARG A 287 -13.88 27.70 22.57
N MET A 288 -15.11 27.19 22.67
CA MET A 288 -16.15 27.34 21.65
C MET A 288 -16.60 28.80 21.52
N LYS A 289 -16.68 29.54 22.63
CA LYS A 289 -16.95 30.99 22.63
C LYS A 289 -15.80 31.77 22.00
N ASP A 290 -14.56 31.40 22.28
CA ASP A 290 -13.39 31.99 21.63
C ASP A 290 -13.35 31.66 20.14
N LEU A 291 -13.72 30.43 19.75
CA LEU A 291 -13.85 29.98 18.36
C LEU A 291 -14.86 30.85 17.60
N CYS A 292 -16.04 31.11 18.19
CA CYS A 292 -17.04 32.00 17.61
C CYS A 292 -16.53 33.45 17.46
N ARG A 293 -15.71 33.95 18.39
CA ARG A 293 -15.11 35.30 18.30
C ARG A 293 -14.03 35.39 17.24
N TYR A 294 -13.19 34.36 17.13
CA TYR A 294 -12.10 34.27 16.16
C TYR A 294 -12.61 34.13 14.72
N ILE A 295 -13.73 33.43 14.48
CA ILE A 295 -14.33 33.31 13.14
C ILE A 295 -14.81 34.67 12.60
N SER A 296 -15.10 35.64 13.47
CA SER A 296 -15.59 36.96 13.07
C SER A 296 -14.49 37.95 12.67
N ASN A 297 -13.21 37.66 12.94
CA ASN A 297 -12.07 38.54 12.61
C ASN A 297 -11.19 37.86 11.55
N PHE A 298 -10.96 38.50 10.39
CA PHE A 298 -10.57 37.79 9.16
C PHE A 298 -9.09 37.83 8.74
N ASP A 299 -8.17 38.51 9.44
CA ASP A 299 -6.86 38.87 8.84
C ASP A 299 -5.61 38.39 9.59
N SER A 300 -5.43 37.08 9.82
CA SER A 300 -4.11 36.58 10.26
C SER A 300 -3.81 35.14 9.87
N ASP A 301 -2.54 34.83 9.63
CA ASP A 301 -2.01 33.49 9.32
C ASP A 301 -2.36 32.43 10.39
N ALA A 302 -2.47 32.87 11.66
CA ALA A 302 -2.96 32.02 12.75
C ALA A 302 -4.43 31.61 12.55
N HIS A 303 -5.25 32.46 11.93
CA HIS A 303 -6.65 32.15 11.61
C HIS A 303 -6.75 31.15 10.46
N ALA A 304 -5.84 31.18 9.48
CA ALA A 304 -5.83 30.20 8.38
C ALA A 304 -5.57 28.77 8.91
N LYS A 305 -4.58 28.60 9.80
CA LYS A 305 -4.30 27.32 10.47
C LYS A 305 -5.52 26.83 11.26
N TYR A 306 -6.14 27.75 12.02
CA TYR A 306 -7.31 27.45 12.84
C TYR A 306 -8.55 27.07 12.01
N LYS A 307 -8.84 27.81 10.94
CA LYS A 307 -9.91 27.52 9.98
C LYS A 307 -9.76 26.12 9.42
N ASN A 308 -8.55 25.76 8.97
CA ASN A 308 -8.28 24.42 8.46
C ASN A 308 -8.50 23.36 9.54
N GLN A 309 -7.99 23.56 10.75
CA GLN A 309 -8.22 22.64 11.88
C GLN A 309 -9.71 22.39 12.11
N VAL A 310 -10.51 23.44 12.22
CA VAL A 310 -11.96 23.34 12.46
C VAL A 310 -12.66 22.65 11.30
N VAL A 311 -12.36 23.03 10.05
CA VAL A 311 -13.00 22.46 8.86
C VAL A 311 -12.71 20.97 8.74
N TYR A 312 -11.44 20.55 8.74
CA TYR A 312 -11.10 19.14 8.59
C TYR A 312 -11.60 18.28 9.74
N SER A 313 -11.43 18.74 10.99
CA SER A 313 -11.86 17.97 12.17
C SER A 313 -13.37 17.80 12.19
N THR A 314 -14.12 18.88 11.96
CA THR A 314 -15.59 18.85 11.97
C THR A 314 -16.13 18.03 10.81
N MET A 315 -15.59 18.22 9.60
CA MET A 315 -15.99 17.48 8.40
C MET A 315 -15.80 15.98 8.61
N LEU A 316 -14.62 15.53 9.02
CA LEU A 316 -14.34 14.09 9.17
C LEU A 316 -15.14 13.45 10.30
N VAL A 317 -15.32 14.15 11.43
CA VAL A 317 -16.19 13.68 12.52
C VAL A 317 -17.64 13.60 12.03
N PHE A 318 -18.12 14.59 11.29
CA PHE A 318 -19.46 14.58 10.71
C PHE A 318 -19.65 13.38 9.77
N PHE A 319 -18.75 13.16 8.81
CA PHE A 319 -18.84 12.03 7.88
C PHE A 319 -18.84 10.69 8.60
N LYS A 320 -17.98 10.51 9.62
CA LYS A 320 -17.97 9.28 10.43
C LYS A 320 -19.33 9.05 11.11
N ASN A 321 -19.86 10.06 11.79
CA ASN A 321 -21.11 9.93 12.53
C ASN A 321 -22.32 9.78 11.58
N ALA A 322 -22.34 10.52 10.47
CA ALA A 322 -23.36 10.37 9.44
C ALA A 322 -23.35 8.96 8.84
N PHE A 323 -22.17 8.43 8.50
CA PHE A 323 -22.04 7.05 8.05
C PHE A 323 -22.57 6.06 9.11
N GLN A 324 -22.12 6.17 10.36
CA GLN A 324 -22.59 5.30 11.45
C GLN A 324 -24.12 5.37 11.66
N TYR A 325 -24.70 6.57 11.61
CA TYR A 325 -26.13 6.79 11.73
C TYR A 325 -26.89 6.11 10.58
N VAL A 326 -26.51 6.37 9.32
CA VAL A 326 -27.17 5.80 8.15
C VAL A 326 -27.00 4.29 8.12
N SER A 327 -25.80 3.76 8.40
CA SER A 327 -25.55 2.32 8.46
C SER A 327 -26.38 1.60 9.54
N ASN A 328 -26.77 2.29 10.61
CA ASN A 328 -27.59 1.71 11.68
C ASN A 328 -29.11 1.81 11.41
N ILE A 329 -29.55 2.85 10.70
CA ILE A 329 -30.98 3.16 10.53
C ILE A 329 -31.52 2.69 9.18
N GLN A 330 -30.73 2.79 8.11
CA GLN A 330 -31.14 2.38 6.77
C GLN A 330 -29.96 1.76 6.02
N PRO A 331 -29.62 0.50 6.32
CA PRO A 331 -28.51 -0.21 5.67
C PRO A 331 -28.66 -0.30 4.14
N SER A 332 -29.90 -0.31 3.64
CA SER A 332 -30.24 -0.44 2.22
C SER A 332 -29.80 0.75 1.36
N LEU A 333 -29.64 1.96 1.92
CA LEU A 333 -29.11 3.12 1.18
C LEU A 333 -27.69 2.91 0.64
N PHE A 334 -26.96 1.96 1.22
CA PHE A 334 -25.64 1.53 0.78
C PHE A 334 -25.66 0.17 0.06
N GLN A 335 -26.82 -0.44 -0.19
CA GLN A 335 -26.96 -1.70 -0.93
C GLN A 335 -27.52 -1.47 -2.34
N ASP A 336 -28.41 -0.48 -2.53
CA ASP A 336 -29.11 -0.28 -3.81
C ASP A 336 -28.33 0.67 -4.74
N GLN A 337 -27.34 0.13 -5.46
CA GLN A 337 -26.83 0.74 -6.70
C GLN A 337 -26.56 -0.33 -7.77
N CYS A 338 -27.64 -0.94 -8.26
CA CYS A 338 -27.71 -1.41 -9.64
C CYS A 338 -28.73 -0.50 -10.34
N GLN A 339 -28.30 0.20 -11.39
CA GLN A 339 -29.16 0.97 -12.31
C GLN A 339 -29.56 2.41 -11.91
N LEU A 340 -28.60 3.32 -11.66
CA LEU A 340 -28.64 4.66 -12.26
C LEU A 340 -27.32 5.38 -12.01
N GLY A 341 -26.85 6.13 -13.01
CA GLY A 341 -25.51 6.70 -13.11
C GLY A 341 -24.98 7.47 -11.90
N ASN A 342 -23.65 7.39 -11.78
CA ASN A 342 -22.72 8.09 -10.91
C ASN A 342 -23.24 9.41 -10.31
N THR A 343 -23.61 9.35 -9.03
CA THR A 343 -23.54 10.49 -8.13
C THR A 343 -22.60 10.14 -6.98
N THR A 344 -21.51 10.91 -6.87
CA THR A 344 -20.55 10.81 -5.77
C THR A 344 -21.27 10.89 -4.42
N SER A 345 -20.77 10.19 -3.39
CA SER A 345 -21.36 10.13 -2.05
C SER A 345 -21.65 11.51 -1.41
N LEU A 346 -20.97 12.57 -1.88
CA LEU A 346 -21.22 13.97 -1.54
C LEU A 346 -22.56 14.51 -2.09
N GLY A 347 -23.04 14.05 -3.25
CA GLY A 347 -24.34 14.41 -3.81
C GLY A 347 -25.52 13.90 -3.00
N LYS A 348 -25.37 12.77 -2.30
CA LYS A 348 -26.45 12.18 -1.48
C LYS A 348 -26.71 12.92 -0.17
N LEU A 349 -25.70 13.62 0.40
CA LEU A 349 -25.91 14.54 1.53
C LEU A 349 -26.76 15.76 1.14
N ARG A 350 -26.83 16.11 -0.14
CA ARG A 350 -27.68 17.20 -0.67
C ARG A 350 -29.15 16.81 -0.74
N ILE A 351 -29.45 15.54 -1.00
CA ILE A 351 -30.83 15.03 -1.09
C ILE A 351 -31.50 15.04 0.28
N LEU A 352 -30.75 14.85 1.37
CA LEU A 352 -31.28 14.97 2.73
C LEU A 352 -31.53 16.44 3.16
N SER A 353 -31.00 17.45 2.46
CA SER A 353 -31.26 18.86 2.77
C SER A 353 -32.45 19.45 2.00
N GLN A 354 -32.98 18.73 1.01
CA GLN A 354 -34.19 19.13 0.29
C GLN A 354 -35.27 18.09 0.58
N GLY A 355 -36.11 18.40 1.57
CA GLY A 355 -37.31 17.62 1.82
C GLY A 355 -38.31 17.80 0.68
N GLU A 356 -38.17 17.02 -0.39
CA GLU A 356 -39.23 16.84 -1.37
C GLU A 356 -39.77 15.42 -1.25
N GLN A 357 -41.01 15.33 -0.76
CA GLN A 357 -41.82 14.12 -0.87
C GLN A 357 -42.12 13.86 -2.36
N PRO A 358 -41.96 12.62 -2.87
CA PRO A 358 -42.50 12.28 -4.16
C PRO A 358 -44.04 12.14 -4.04
N MET A 359 -44.76 13.12 -4.56
CA MET A 359 -46.20 13.02 -4.81
C MET A 359 -46.46 11.90 -5.82
N THR A 360 -47.09 10.82 -5.36
CA THR A 360 -47.66 9.76 -6.19
C THR A 360 -48.79 10.32 -7.06
N GLY A 361 -48.53 10.52 -8.35
CA GLY A 361 -49.56 10.76 -9.36
C GLY A 361 -49.91 9.45 -10.08
N GLN A 362 -50.83 8.66 -9.52
CA GLN A 362 -51.57 7.66 -10.29
C GLN A 362 -52.93 8.25 -10.67
N THR A 363 -53.15 8.47 -11.96
CA THR A 363 -54.49 8.54 -12.55
C THR A 363 -54.48 7.77 -13.86
N LEU A 364 -54.87 6.49 -13.78
CA LEU A 364 -55.34 5.70 -14.92
C LEU A 364 -56.76 6.13 -15.27
N PHE A 365 -57.02 6.50 -16.52
CA PHE A 365 -58.31 6.27 -17.20
C PHE A 365 -58.07 5.99 -18.69
N PRO A 366 -58.76 4.99 -19.30
CA PRO A 366 -58.57 4.59 -20.69
C PRO A 366 -59.52 5.36 -21.63
N PRO A 367 -59.20 5.50 -22.94
CA PRO A 367 -60.17 5.98 -23.91
C PRO A 367 -61.06 4.83 -24.40
N ALA A 368 -62.38 5.06 -24.34
CA ALA A 368 -63.41 4.25 -24.97
C ALA A 368 -63.49 4.54 -26.48
N GLN A 369 -63.78 3.51 -27.27
CA GLN A 369 -64.12 3.57 -28.70
C GLN A 369 -65.53 4.15 -28.95
N GLN A 370 -65.76 4.51 -30.24
CA GLN A 370 -67.02 4.88 -30.95
C GLN A 370 -67.33 6.39 -30.93
N ARG A 371 -67.55 7.08 -32.06
CA ARG A 371 -67.92 6.72 -33.44
C ARG A 371 -67.09 7.48 -34.47
#